data_AF-A0A8J6ZJ73-F1
#
_entry.id   AF-A0A8J6ZJ73-F1
#
_cell.length_a   1.000
_cell.length_b   1.000
_cell.length_c   1.000
_cell.angle_alpha   90.00
_cell.angle_beta   90.00
_cell.angle_gamma   90.00
#
_symmetry.space_group_name_H-M   'P 1'
#
loop_
_entity.id
_entity.type
_entity.pdbx_description
1 polymer ?
#
loop_
_entity_poly.entity_id
_entity_poly.type
_entity_poly.pdbx_seq_one_letter_code
_entity_poly.pdbx_strand_id
1 'polypeptide(L)'
;MDNQTIIEQLNLSQLLSACELLVICLQNPEYTWDMEDSESFFDLPEVVINYCGSLTYNERLKFLAKIANTLVKEQEAAAAMPKQLELPVG
;
A
#
# COMPACT_ATOMS: atom_id res chain seq x y z
N MET A 1 -7.23 -13.09 5.01
CA MET A 1 -7.47 -11.79 4.33
C MET A 1 -6.63 -11.80 3.06
N ASP A 2 -7.13 -11.28 1.95
CA ASP A 2 -6.39 -11.22 0.68
C ASP A 2 -5.91 -9.78 0.38
N ASN A 3 -4.95 -9.65 -0.54
CA ASN A 3 -4.35 -8.36 -0.90
C ASN A 3 -5.38 -7.28 -1.29
N GLN A 4 -6.47 -7.64 -1.97
CA GLN A 4 -7.44 -6.64 -2.44
C GLN A 4 -8.21 -6.06 -1.26
N THR A 5 -8.67 -6.92 -0.36
CA THR A 5 -9.37 -6.51 0.88
C THR A 5 -8.52 -5.55 1.72
N ILE A 6 -7.20 -5.76 1.80
CA ILE A 6 -6.31 -4.85 2.54
C ILE A 6 -6.22 -3.49 1.86
N ILE A 7 -6.00 -3.48 0.53
CA ILE A 7 -5.84 -2.24 -0.23
C ILE A 7 -7.07 -1.33 -0.07
N GLU A 8 -8.26 -1.91 -0.14
CA GLU A 8 -9.52 -1.16 -0.01
C GLU A 8 -9.76 -0.56 1.39
N GLN A 9 -9.06 -1.06 2.41
CA GLN A 9 -9.17 -0.59 3.79
C GLN A 9 -8.13 0.47 4.17
N LEU A 10 -7.11 0.66 3.35
CA LEU A 10 -6.01 1.60 3.61
C LEU A 10 -6.23 2.89 2.85
N ASN A 11 -5.92 4.01 3.52
CA ASN A 11 -5.82 5.30 2.84
C ASN A 11 -4.49 5.43 2.08
N LEU A 12 -4.35 6.48 1.27
CA LEU A 12 -3.16 6.72 0.46
C LEU A 12 -1.85 6.70 1.26
N SER A 13 -1.82 7.33 2.45
CA SER A 13 -0.63 7.34 3.31
C SER A 13 -0.28 5.93 3.78
N GLN A 14 -1.29 5.19 4.22
CA GLN A 14 -1.11 3.81 4.68
C GLN A 14 -0.71 2.87 3.55
N LEU A 15 -1.16 3.09 2.32
CA LEU A 15 -0.70 2.33 1.15
C LEU A 15 0.80 2.59 0.88
N LEU A 16 1.28 3.82 1.08
CA LEU A 16 2.70 4.15 0.97
C LEU A 16 3.51 3.49 2.09
N SER A 17 3.05 3.58 3.34
CA SER A 17 3.70 2.91 4.48
C SER A 17 3.74 1.38 4.31
N ALA A 18 2.68 0.78 3.76
CA ALA A 18 2.64 -0.65 3.44
C ALA A 18 3.63 -1.03 2.33
N CYS A 19 3.86 -0.14 1.34
CA CYS A 19 4.92 -0.33 0.34
C CYS A 19 6.32 -0.34 0.99
N GLU A 20 6.61 0.63 1.87
CA GLU A 20 7.88 0.71 2.58
C GLU A 20 8.14 -0.54 3.42
N LEU A 21 7.13 -0.98 4.17
CA LEU A 21 7.13 -2.22 4.93
C LEU A 21 7.47 -3.44 4.06
N LEU A 22 6.81 -3.57 2.91
CA LEU A 22 7.04 -4.69 1.99
C LEU A 22 8.45 -4.67 1.40
N VAL A 23 9.01 -3.49 1.11
CA VAL A 23 10.39 -3.35 0.63
C VAL A 23 11.39 -3.82 1.69
N ILE A 24 11.20 -3.43 2.95
CA ILE A 24 12.05 -3.91 4.06
C ILE A 24 11.97 -5.43 4.18
N CYS A 25 10.77 -5.99 4.12
CA CYS A 25 10.55 -7.43 4.16
C CYS A 25 11.17 -8.18 2.98
N LEU A 26 11.28 -7.54 1.80
CA LEU A 26 11.95 -8.12 0.62
C LEU A 26 13.47 -8.06 0.73
N GLN A 27 14.01 -6.99 1.32
CA GLN A 27 15.44 -6.83 1.57
C GLN A 27 15.96 -7.76 2.67
N ASN A 28 15.10 -8.06 3.65
CA ASN A 28 15.44 -8.89 4.80
C ASN A 28 14.46 -10.07 4.90
N PRO A 29 14.60 -11.12 4.08
CA PRO A 29 13.65 -12.22 4.02
C PRO A 29 13.57 -13.05 5.31
N GLU A 30 14.65 -13.08 6.10
CA GLU A 30 14.73 -13.75 7.41
C GLU A 30 14.33 -12.85 8.59
N TYR A 31 13.92 -11.61 8.31
CA TYR A 31 13.59 -10.63 9.34
C TYR A 31 12.33 -11.04 10.12
N THR A 32 12.51 -11.24 11.42
CA THR A 32 11.41 -11.44 12.36
C THR A 32 11.08 -10.10 13.00
N TRP A 33 9.89 -9.60 12.73
CA TRP A 33 9.35 -8.37 13.32
C TRP A 33 9.35 -8.45 14.85
N ASP A 34 9.98 -7.47 15.49
CA ASP A 34 9.78 -7.22 16.90
C ASP A 34 8.88 -5.98 17.13
N MET A 35 8.55 -5.72 18.40
CA MET A 35 7.68 -4.59 18.75
C MET A 35 8.32 -3.24 18.44
N GLU A 36 9.65 -3.10 18.45
CA GLU A 36 10.32 -1.82 18.21
C GLU A 36 10.18 -1.40 16.74
N ASP A 37 10.20 -2.38 15.82
CA ASP A 37 9.96 -2.10 14.41
C ASP A 37 8.53 -1.62 14.13
N SER A 38 7.56 -2.11 14.92
CA SER A 38 6.15 -1.73 14.76
C SER A 38 5.90 -0.25 15.05
N GLU A 39 6.77 0.41 15.83
CA GLU A 39 6.71 1.85 16.08
C GLU A 39 7.01 2.68 14.82
N SER A 40 7.76 2.14 13.86
CA SER A 40 8.02 2.81 12.58
C SER A 40 6.82 2.80 11.64
N PHE A 41 5.83 1.95 11.90
CA PHE A 41 4.64 1.73 11.07
C PHE A 41 3.34 1.91 11.87
N PHE A 42 3.34 2.78 12.87
CA PHE A 42 2.19 3.00 13.77
C PHE A 42 0.90 3.44 13.05
N ASP A 43 1.01 3.96 11.83
CA ASP A 43 -0.10 4.35 10.99
C ASP A 43 -0.76 3.15 10.27
N LEU A 44 -0.08 1.99 10.21
CA LEU A 44 -0.63 0.76 9.69
C LEU A 44 -1.41 -0.01 10.76
N PRO A 45 -2.58 -0.57 10.43
CA PRO A 45 -3.24 -1.53 11.30
C PRO A 45 -2.34 -2.74 11.55
N GLU A 46 -2.28 -3.21 12.80
CA GLU A 46 -1.46 -4.37 13.20
C GLU A 46 -1.73 -5.60 12.33
N VAL A 47 -2.99 -5.80 11.91
CA VAL A 47 -3.38 -6.89 11.02
C VAL A 47 -2.68 -6.81 9.65
N VAL A 48 -2.38 -5.62 9.16
CA VAL A 48 -1.65 -5.40 7.89
C VAL A 48 -0.17 -5.68 8.09
N ILE A 49 0.41 -5.24 9.21
CA ILE A 49 1.81 -5.50 9.56
C ILE A 49 2.04 -7.02 9.65
N ASN A 50 1.20 -7.71 10.43
CA ASN A 50 1.23 -9.16 10.58
C ASN A 50 1.02 -9.87 9.24
N TYR A 51 0.11 -9.37 8.40
CA TYR A 51 -0.10 -9.92 7.07
C TYR A 51 1.17 -9.83 6.21
N CYS A 52 1.75 -8.64 6.05
CA CYS A 52 2.98 -8.43 5.29
C CYS A 52 4.14 -9.30 5.77
N GLY A 53 4.29 -9.46 7.09
CA GLY A 53 5.30 -10.34 7.69
C GLY A 53 5.08 -11.82 7.34
N SER A 54 3.82 -12.28 7.30
CA SER A 54 3.48 -13.68 7.01
C SER A 54 3.64 -14.10 5.55
N LEU A 55 3.72 -13.15 4.61
CA LEU A 55 3.81 -13.45 3.18
C LEU A 55 5.17 -14.03 2.82
N THR A 56 5.17 -14.99 1.89
CA THR A 56 6.40 -15.44 1.22
C THR A 56 6.99 -14.34 0.34
N TYR A 57 8.26 -14.47 -0.03
CA TYR A 57 8.94 -13.53 -0.94
C TYR A 57 8.14 -13.23 -2.22
N ASN A 58 7.60 -14.27 -2.87
CA ASN A 58 6.80 -14.11 -4.08
C ASN A 58 5.46 -13.40 -3.83
N GLU A 59 4.84 -13.63 -2.68
CA GLU A 59 3.60 -12.98 -2.30
C GLU A 59 3.82 -11.51 -1.93
N ARG A 60 4.94 -11.19 -1.26
CA ARG A 60 5.39 -9.81 -0.99
C ARG A 60 5.56 -9.03 -2.30
N LEU A 61 6.23 -9.60 -3.30
CA LEU A 61 6.38 -8.99 -4.63
C LEU A 61 5.03 -8.73 -5.32
N LYS A 62 4.14 -9.73 -5.30
CA LYS A 62 2.79 -9.59 -5.88
C LYS A 62 1.97 -8.53 -5.16
N PHE A 63 2.12 -8.42 -3.84
CA PHE A 63 1.41 -7.43 -3.06
C PHE A 63 1.94 -6.01 -3.34
N LEU A 64 3.25 -5.83 -3.34
CA LEU A 64 3.90 -4.57 -3.69
C LEU A 64 3.46 -4.08 -5.07
N ALA A 65 3.46 -4.98 -6.07
CA ALA A 65 3.00 -4.64 -7.42
C ALA A 65 1.52 -4.22 -7.45
N LYS A 66 0.65 -4.85 -6.64
CA LYS A 66 -0.76 -4.44 -6.55
C LYS A 66 -0.90 -3.05 -5.93
N ILE A 67 -0.21 -2.78 -4.83
CA ILE A 67 -0.27 -1.44 -4.18
C ILE A 67 0.23 -0.37 -5.15
N ALA A 68 1.39 -0.59 -5.79
CA ALA A 68 1.94 0.35 -6.76
C ALA A 68 0.96 0.65 -7.91
N ASN A 69 0.33 -0.39 -8.47
CA ASN A 69 -0.68 -0.22 -9.52
C ASN A 69 -1.91 0.55 -9.05
N THR A 70 -2.35 0.37 -7.79
CA THR A 70 -3.45 1.15 -7.21
C THR A 70 -3.08 2.62 -7.08
N LEU A 71 -1.91 2.92 -6.53
CA LEU A 71 -1.42 4.29 -6.36
C LEU A 71 -1.33 5.04 -7.70
N VAL A 72 -0.83 4.37 -8.75
CA VAL A 72 -0.79 4.94 -10.10
C VAL A 72 -2.20 5.27 -10.61
N LYS A 73 -3.15 4.35 -10.46
CA LYS A 73 -4.54 4.56 -10.91
C LYS A 73 -5.22 5.71 -10.17
N GLU A 74 -5.00 5.83 -8.86
CA GLU A 74 -5.56 6.94 -8.07
C GLU A 74 -4.99 8.28 -8.52
N GLN A 75 -3.68 8.35 -8.80
CA GLN A 75 -3.04 9.55 -9.31
C GLN A 75 -3.54 9.93 -10.71
N GLU A 76 -3.72 8.95 -11.60
CA GLU A 76 -4.29 9.16 -12.93
C GLU A 76 -5.74 9.66 -12.86
N ALA A 77 -6.56 9.08 -11.96
CA ALA A 77 -7.93 9.51 -11.74
C ALA A 77 -8.01 10.95 -11.20
N ALA A 78 -7.17 11.30 -10.23
CA ALA A 78 -7.07 12.65 -9.70
C ALA A 78 -6.64 13.67 -10.77
N ALA A 79 -5.73 13.28 -11.66
CA ALA A 79 -5.27 14.12 -12.78
C ALA A 79 -6.29 14.26 -13.92
N ALA A 80 -7.26 13.35 -14.04
CA ALA A 80 -8.30 13.39 -15.07
C ALA A 80 -9.52 14.27 -14.70
N MET A 81 -9.76 14.52 -13.41
CA MET A 81 -10.86 15.35 -12.92
C MET A 81 -10.88 16.84 -13.34
N PRO A 82 -9.78 17.54 -13.68
CA PRO A 82 -9.84 18.97 -14.01
C PRO A 82 -10.46 19.30 -15.39
N LYS A 83 -10.77 18.32 -16.25
CA LYS A 83 -11.20 18.56 -17.65
C LYS A 83 -12.72 18.63 -17.89
N GLN A 84 -13.56 18.49 -16.86
CA GLN A 84 -15.03 18.48 -17.03
C GLN A 84 -15.76 19.75 -16.57
N LEU A 85 -15.04 20.82 -16.22
CA LEU A 85 -15.62 22.10 -15.77
C LEU A 85 -15.55 23.25 -16.79
N GLU A 86 -15.25 22.97 -18.06
CA GLU A 86 -15.50 23.95 -19.13
C GLU A 86 -17.01 23.98 -19.44
N LEU A 87 -17.74 24.75 -18.64
CA LEU A 87 -19.13 25.13 -18.92
C LEU A 87 -19.20 25.80 -20.31
N PRO A 88 -20.16 25.46 -21.19
CA PRO A 88 -20.37 26.20 -22.41
C PRO A 88 -20.85 27.61 -22.03
N VAL A 89 -20.05 28.61 -22.36
CA VAL A 89 -20.45 30.02 -22.26
C VAL A 89 -21.53 30.23 -23.32
N GLY A 90 -22.79 30.27 -22.87
CA GLY A 90 -23.94 30.75 -23.65
C GLY A 90 -24.03 32.27 -23.63
#